data_AF-A0A7D9LWW5-F1
#
_entry.id   AF-A0A7D9LWW5-F1
#
_cell.length_a   1.000
_cell.length_b   1.000
_cell.length_c   1.000
_cell.angle_alpha   90.00
_cell.angle_beta   90.00
_cell.angle_gamma   90.00
#
_symmetry.space_group_name_H-M   'P 1'
#
loop_
_entity.id
_entity.type
_entity.pdbx_description
1 polymer ?
#
loop_
_entity_poly.entity_id
_entity_poly.type
_entity_poly.pdbx_seq_one_letter_code
_entity_poly.pdbx_strand_id
1 'polypeptide(L)'
;MPETITSIEKENNALKRQIESLQKDFSKLQIMIESKESPKQDGASKETKAQMHSFQTSLDFVSNEYDTLNAFQIEAKNEFKKLNSRLTEIAMKVNDVGDALEQIQHRKEDDRPSPIICKFVRRNSKVIVTKQRRETNKVNPSVRIFDHLTPKNQQILFEAKGFKARNDYQYCSTKNSAVYLRKYANFRAIRINELHDLLRLQNSNYVPSS
;
A
#
# COMPACT_ATOMS: atom_id res chain seq x y z
N MET A 1 21.94 -4.78 -71.27
CA MET A 1 22.67 -3.66 -70.63
C MET A 1 22.26 -2.23 -71.06
N PRO A 2 21.37 -1.95 -72.04
CA PRO A 2 20.95 -0.57 -72.31
C PRO A 2 19.85 -0.04 -71.37
N GLU A 3 19.00 -0.90 -70.80
CA GLU A 3 17.88 -0.51 -69.91
C GLU A 3 18.32 0.05 -68.55
N THR A 4 19.50 -0.35 -68.06
CA THR A 4 20.05 0.15 -66.79
C THR A 4 20.65 1.55 -66.94
N ILE A 5 21.23 1.85 -68.09
CA ILE A 5 21.84 3.16 -68.39
C ILE A 5 20.76 4.24 -68.48
N THR A 6 19.65 3.96 -69.16
CA THR A 6 18.53 4.90 -69.29
C THR A 6 17.83 5.18 -67.95
N SER A 7 17.75 4.19 -67.06
CA SER A 7 17.23 4.39 -65.70
C SER A 7 18.12 5.32 -64.88
N ILE A 8 19.44 5.13 -64.95
CA ILE A 8 20.43 5.98 -64.27
C ILE A 8 20.39 7.42 -64.82
N GLU A 9 20.23 7.59 -66.13
CA GLU A 9 20.10 8.92 -66.75
C GLU A 9 18.83 9.65 -66.28
N LYS A 10 17.71 8.92 -66.13
CA LYS A 10 16.46 9.48 -65.64
C LYS A 10 16.56 9.93 -64.18
N GLU A 11 17.19 9.11 -63.33
CA GLU A 11 17.45 9.47 -61.93
C GLU A 11 18.40 10.67 -61.80
N ASN A 12 19.48 10.70 -62.59
CA ASN A 12 20.40 11.84 -62.62
C ASN A 12 19.70 13.14 -63.04
N ASN A 13 18.80 13.08 -64.01
CA ASN A 13 18.00 14.23 -64.41
C ASN A 13 17.01 14.67 -63.32
N ALA A 14 16.45 13.73 -62.54
CA ALA A 14 15.60 14.05 -61.40
C ALA A 14 16.40 14.71 -60.26
N LEU A 15 17.59 14.20 -59.95
CA LEU A 15 18.49 14.77 -58.95
C LEU A 15 18.95 16.18 -59.32
N LYS A 16 19.29 16.42 -60.60
CA LYS A 16 19.62 17.77 -61.09
C LYS A 16 18.49 18.77 -60.84
N ARG A 17 17.24 18.40 -61.15
CA ARG A 17 16.07 19.26 -60.88
C ARG A 17 15.87 19.55 -59.40
N GLN A 18 16.12 18.56 -58.52
CA GLN A 18 16.04 18.77 -57.07
C GLN A 18 17.12 19.73 -56.58
N ILE A 19 18.35 19.60 -57.07
CA ILE A 19 19.46 20.50 -56.73
C ILE A 19 19.14 21.93 -57.17
N GLU A 20 18.63 22.12 -58.39
CA GLU A 20 18.23 23.45 -58.88
C GLU A 20 17.11 24.07 -58.02
N SER A 21 16.15 23.26 -57.58
CA SER A 21 15.09 23.72 -56.66
C SER A 21 15.66 24.16 -55.31
N LEU A 22 16.54 23.34 -54.72
CA LEU A 22 17.17 23.64 -53.43
C LEU A 22 18.06 24.88 -53.52
N GLN A 23 18.81 25.05 -54.61
CA GLN A 23 19.62 26.26 -54.85
C GLN A 23 18.76 27.52 -54.94
N LYS A 24 17.58 27.42 -55.56
CA LYS A 24 16.62 28.53 -55.64
C LYS A 24 16.06 28.89 -54.27
N ASP A 25 15.72 27.90 -53.46
CA ASP A 25 15.21 28.14 -52.10
C ASP A 25 16.30 28.65 -51.17
N PHE A 26 17.54 28.19 -51.31
CA PHE A 26 18.69 28.72 -50.58
C PHE A 26 18.96 30.19 -50.93
N SER A 27 18.89 30.55 -52.21
CA SER A 27 19.01 31.94 -52.67
C SER A 27 17.93 32.84 -52.08
N LYS A 28 16.68 32.36 -51.99
CA LYS A 28 15.59 33.09 -51.34
C LYS A 28 15.85 33.29 -49.85
N LEU A 29 16.31 32.24 -49.16
CA LEU A 29 16.65 32.35 -47.74
C LEU A 29 17.78 33.35 -47.51
N GLN A 30 18.81 33.34 -48.37
CA GLN A 30 19.92 34.28 -48.28
C GLN A 30 19.44 35.72 -48.42
N ILE A 31 18.56 36.02 -49.38
CA ILE A 31 17.92 37.34 -49.54
C ILE A 31 17.09 37.72 -48.29
N MET A 32 16.36 36.77 -47.70
CA MET A 32 15.56 37.01 -46.49
C MET A 32 16.42 37.29 -45.24
N ILE A 33 17.64 36.77 -45.19
CA ILE A 33 18.60 37.04 -44.11
C ILE A 33 19.29 38.38 -44.34
N GLU A 34 19.81 38.64 -45.55
CA GLU A 34 20.45 39.93 -45.89
C GLU A 34 19.49 41.12 -45.74
N SER A 35 18.20 40.95 -46.05
CA SER A 35 17.16 41.97 -45.81
C SER A 35 16.81 42.18 -44.34
N LYS A 36 17.13 41.23 -43.45
CA LYS A 36 16.96 41.36 -41.99
C LYS A 36 18.23 41.83 -41.26
N GLU A 37 19.39 41.76 -41.89
CA GLU A 37 20.70 42.09 -41.28
C GLU A 37 21.23 43.50 -41.59
N SER A 38 20.46 44.37 -42.26
CA SER A 38 20.79 45.81 -42.30
C SER A 38 19.80 46.61 -41.43
N PRO A 39 20.26 47.50 -40.51
CA PRO A 39 21.44 48.36 -40.65
C PRO A 39 22.44 48.37 -39.47
N LYS A 40 23.66 48.83 -39.81
CA LYS A 40 24.65 49.41 -38.89
C LYS A 40 24.04 50.58 -38.09
N GLN A 41 24.48 50.66 -36.84
CA GLN A 41 24.36 51.75 -35.87
C GLN A 41 24.05 53.14 -36.44
N ASP A 42 22.85 53.64 -36.20
CA ASP A 42 22.55 54.87 -35.43
C ASP A 42 21.08 55.28 -35.66
N GLY A 43 20.27 55.23 -34.60
CA GLY A 43 18.88 55.74 -34.62
C GLY A 43 17.75 54.69 -34.64
N ALA A 44 17.75 53.71 -33.74
CA ALA A 44 16.49 53.02 -33.41
C ALA A 44 15.64 53.92 -32.50
N SER A 45 14.36 54.15 -32.84
CA SER A 45 13.44 54.91 -31.97
C SER A 45 13.45 54.31 -30.56
N LYS A 46 13.42 55.18 -29.53
CA LYS A 46 13.37 54.75 -28.12
C LYS A 46 12.24 53.75 -27.88
N GLU A 47 11.14 53.86 -28.61
CA GLU A 47 10.03 52.90 -28.56
C GLU A 47 10.42 51.50 -29.02
N THR A 48 11.17 51.34 -30.11
CA THR A 48 11.54 50.01 -30.64
C THR A 48 12.47 49.26 -29.68
N LYS A 49 13.42 49.97 -29.06
CA LYS A 49 14.29 49.39 -28.02
C LYS A 49 13.53 49.04 -26.75
N ALA A 50 12.60 49.89 -26.31
CA ALA A 50 11.76 49.62 -25.14
C ALA A 50 10.84 48.41 -25.38
N GLN A 51 10.28 48.27 -26.58
CA GLN A 51 9.45 47.14 -26.96
C GLN A 51 10.28 45.84 -26.98
N MET A 52 11.44 45.86 -27.62
CA MET A 52 12.34 44.70 -27.65
C MET A 52 12.80 44.27 -26.25
N HIS A 53 13.09 45.24 -25.36
CA HIS A 53 13.39 44.95 -23.96
C HIS A 53 12.20 44.32 -23.23
N SER A 54 10.98 44.84 -23.41
CA SER A 54 9.77 44.27 -22.79
C SER A 54 9.48 42.85 -23.25
N PHE A 55 9.72 42.53 -24.52
CA PHE A 55 9.59 41.17 -25.05
C PHE A 55 10.63 40.24 -24.44
N GLN A 56 11.89 40.69 -24.32
CA GLN A 56 12.94 39.91 -23.66
C GLN A 56 12.60 39.62 -22.20
N THR A 57 12.11 40.62 -21.46
CA THR A 57 11.72 40.45 -20.05
C THR A 57 10.59 39.42 -19.88
N SER A 58 9.57 39.46 -20.75
CA SER A 58 8.50 38.45 -20.74
C SER A 58 9.01 37.05 -21.08
N LEU A 59 9.98 36.94 -22.01
CA LEU A 59 10.58 35.66 -22.39
C LEU A 59 11.41 35.08 -21.24
N ASP A 60 12.20 35.92 -20.56
CA ASP A 60 12.99 35.53 -19.38
C ASP A 60 12.08 35.09 -18.21
N PHE A 61 10.95 35.79 -18.01
CA PHE A 61 9.95 35.41 -17.00
C PHE A 61 9.39 34.00 -17.25
N VAL A 62 8.96 33.71 -18.48
CA VAL A 62 8.41 32.40 -18.84
C VAL A 62 9.49 31.31 -18.76
N SER A 63 10.72 31.61 -19.18
CA SER A 63 11.85 30.68 -19.05
C SER A 63 12.08 30.30 -17.59
N ASN A 64 12.08 31.30 -16.69
CA ASN A 64 12.33 31.08 -15.27
C ASN A 64 11.19 30.29 -14.59
N GLU A 65 9.93 30.54 -14.97
CA GLU A 65 8.80 29.71 -14.51
C GLU A 65 8.93 28.26 -15.00
N TYR A 66 9.35 28.06 -16.25
CA TYR A 66 9.56 26.73 -16.81
C TYR A 66 10.67 25.98 -16.07
N ASP A 67 11.80 26.64 -15.81
CA ASP A 67 12.92 26.05 -15.07
C ASP A 67 12.50 25.67 -13.64
N THR A 68 11.76 26.55 -12.96
CA THR A 68 11.22 26.29 -11.62
C THR A 68 10.26 25.10 -11.62
N LEU A 69 9.35 25.03 -12.59
CA LEU A 69 8.40 23.94 -12.72
C LEU A 69 9.09 22.62 -13.04
N ASN A 70 10.10 22.64 -13.90
CA ASN A 70 10.90 21.46 -14.24
C ASN A 70 11.70 20.97 -13.02
N ALA A 71 12.31 21.88 -12.25
CA ALA A 71 12.99 21.54 -11.01
C ALA A 71 12.04 20.86 -10.00
N PHE A 72 10.85 21.43 -9.80
CA PHE A 72 9.82 20.82 -8.95
C PHE A 72 9.38 19.44 -9.46
N GLN A 73 9.21 19.28 -10.78
CA GLN A 73 8.85 18.00 -11.36
C GLN A 73 9.92 16.92 -11.13
N ILE A 74 11.20 17.28 -11.20
CA ILE A 74 12.32 16.39 -10.91
C ILE A 74 12.31 16.00 -9.42
N GLU A 75 12.11 16.96 -8.52
CA GLU A 75 12.04 16.72 -7.09
C GLU A 75 10.88 15.80 -6.71
N ALA A 76 9.67 16.08 -7.22
CA ALA A 76 8.49 15.25 -6.99
C ALA A 76 8.68 13.82 -7.50
N LYS A 77 9.32 13.62 -8.65
CA LYS A 77 9.67 12.28 -9.17
C LYS A 77 10.64 11.55 -8.25
N ASN A 78 11.60 12.26 -7.66
CA ASN A 78 12.58 11.66 -6.75
C ASN A 78 11.93 11.25 -5.42
N GLU A 79 11.08 12.10 -4.84
CA GLU A 79 10.31 11.75 -3.64
C GLU A 79 9.36 10.57 -3.91
N PHE A 80 8.72 10.52 -5.07
CA PHE A 80 7.88 9.37 -5.43
C PHE A 80 8.68 8.07 -5.54
N LYS A 81 9.86 8.10 -6.16
CA LYS A 81 10.78 6.95 -6.21
C LYS A 81 11.19 6.49 -4.81
N LYS A 82 11.51 7.43 -3.92
CA LYS A 82 11.88 7.16 -2.52
C LYS A 82 10.72 6.58 -1.71
N LEU A 83 9.50 7.05 -1.95
CA LEU A 83 8.32 6.46 -1.33
C LEU A 83 8.09 5.03 -1.83
N ASN A 84 8.25 4.80 -3.12
CA ASN A 84 8.06 3.48 -3.73
C ASN A 84 9.09 2.45 -3.23
N SER A 85 10.35 2.86 -3.02
CA SER A 85 11.38 1.99 -2.45
C SER A 85 11.09 1.62 -0.99
N ARG A 86 10.61 2.58 -0.18
CA ARG A 86 10.18 2.30 1.19
C ARG A 86 8.98 1.37 1.24
N LEU A 87 8.02 1.54 0.33
CA LEU A 87 6.85 0.67 0.24
C LEU A 87 7.25 -0.78 -0.10
N THR A 88 8.19 -0.96 -1.03
CA THR A 88 8.72 -2.29 -1.38
C THR A 88 9.45 -2.94 -0.20
N GLU A 89 10.26 -2.18 0.54
CA GLU A 89 10.92 -2.68 1.75
C GLU A 89 9.91 -3.12 2.83
N ILE A 90 8.86 -2.33 3.06
CA ILE A 90 7.80 -2.69 4.00
C ILE A 90 7.07 -3.96 3.54
N ALA A 91 6.76 -4.09 2.26
CA ALA A 91 6.11 -5.28 1.72
C ALA A 91 6.96 -6.55 1.96
N MET A 92 8.28 -6.47 1.76
CA MET A 92 9.20 -7.57 2.08
C MET A 92 9.18 -7.93 3.56
N LYS A 93 9.30 -6.93 4.44
CA LYS A 93 9.25 -7.17 5.90
C LYS A 93 7.93 -7.77 6.36
N VAL A 94 6.81 -7.41 5.74
CA VAL A 94 5.49 -7.99 6.05
C VAL A 94 5.45 -9.47 5.63
N ASN A 95 6.00 -9.82 4.47
CA ASN A 95 6.12 -11.21 4.04
C ASN A 95 7.01 -12.01 5.01
N ASP A 96 8.18 -11.49 5.40
CA ASP A 96 9.08 -12.15 6.35
C ASP A 96 8.40 -12.43 7.70
N VAL A 97 7.58 -11.49 8.18
CA VAL A 97 6.77 -11.66 9.39
C VAL A 97 5.68 -12.73 9.19
N GLY A 98 5.07 -12.79 8.00
CA GLY A 98 4.12 -13.84 7.61
C GLY A 98 4.75 -15.22 7.68
N ASP A 99 5.91 -15.40 7.05
CA ASP A 99 6.66 -16.66 7.03
C ASP A 99 7.10 -17.08 8.45
N ALA A 100 7.57 -16.12 9.25
CA ALA A 100 7.94 -16.38 10.64
C ALA A 100 6.73 -16.81 11.48
N LEU A 101 5.55 -16.22 11.23
CA LEU A 101 4.32 -16.59 11.92
C LEU A 101 3.86 -18.00 11.54
N GLU A 102 3.89 -18.35 10.25
CA GLU A 102 3.60 -19.71 9.78
C GLU A 102 4.55 -20.72 10.40
N GLN A 103 5.85 -20.43 10.44
CA GLN A 103 6.83 -21.28 11.13
C GLN A 103 6.54 -21.41 12.63
N ILE A 104 6.11 -20.36 13.32
CA ILE A 104 5.74 -20.43 14.75
C ILE A 104 4.46 -21.26 14.95
N GLN A 105 3.54 -21.24 14.00
CA GLN A 105 2.34 -22.09 14.02
C GLN A 105 2.73 -23.57 13.86
N HIS A 106 3.58 -23.89 12.88
CA HIS A 106 4.02 -25.27 12.63
C HIS A 106 4.99 -25.81 13.70
N ARG A 107 5.94 -25.02 14.21
CA ARG A 107 6.85 -25.44 15.31
C ARG A 107 6.13 -25.79 16.62
N LYS A 108 4.85 -25.40 16.78
CA LYS A 108 4.02 -25.84 17.91
C LYS A 108 3.32 -27.19 17.68
N GLU A 109 3.25 -27.67 16.44
CA GLU A 109 2.59 -28.92 16.07
C GLU A 109 3.54 -30.13 16.16
N ASP A 110 4.84 -29.97 15.88
CA ASP A 110 5.74 -31.12 15.73
C ASP A 110 6.22 -31.77 17.06
N ASP A 111 6.29 -31.01 18.15
CA ASP A 111 6.82 -31.49 19.44
C ASP A 111 5.74 -31.63 20.53
N ARG A 112 4.48 -31.31 20.20
CA ARG A 112 3.34 -31.45 21.11
C ARG A 112 2.36 -32.49 20.56
N PRO A 113 1.98 -33.50 21.35
CA PRO A 113 0.98 -34.45 20.90
C PRO A 113 -0.31 -33.71 20.55
N SER A 114 -0.86 -34.01 19.37
CA SER A 114 -2.11 -33.44 18.89
C SER A 114 -3.21 -33.60 19.95
N PRO A 115 -4.05 -32.57 20.16
CA PRO A 115 -5.11 -32.65 21.17
C PRO A 115 -6.12 -33.75 20.82
N ILE A 116 -6.48 -34.55 21.82
CA ILE A 116 -7.53 -35.57 21.66
C ILE A 116 -8.89 -34.90 21.68
N ILE A 117 -9.66 -35.06 20.60
CA ILE A 117 -11.03 -34.52 20.49
C ILE A 117 -12.03 -35.58 20.97
N CYS A 118 -12.59 -35.38 22.16
CA CYS A 118 -13.63 -36.25 22.70
C CYS A 118 -15.04 -35.81 22.27
N LYS A 119 -15.74 -36.66 21.54
CA LYS A 119 -17.17 -36.51 21.23
C LYS A 119 -18.01 -37.27 22.25
N PHE A 120 -18.94 -36.60 22.92
CA PHE A 120 -19.83 -37.21 23.90
C PHE A 120 -21.19 -37.51 23.29
N VAL A 121 -21.68 -38.74 23.46
CA VAL A 121 -23.01 -39.16 23.00
C VAL A 121 -24.12 -38.42 23.76
N ARG A 122 -23.95 -38.21 25.07
CA ARG A 122 -24.91 -37.51 25.93
C ARG A 122 -24.33 -36.24 26.50
N ARG A 123 -25.16 -35.18 26.58
CA ARG A 123 -24.79 -33.90 27.19
C ARG A 123 -24.33 -34.06 28.64
N ASN A 124 -24.98 -34.92 29.41
CA ASN A 124 -24.66 -35.14 30.82
C ASN A 124 -23.24 -35.68 31.02
N SER A 125 -22.77 -36.58 30.14
CA SER A 125 -21.41 -37.11 30.18
C SER A 125 -20.37 -35.99 30.01
N LYS A 126 -20.58 -35.08 29.04
CA LYS A 126 -19.72 -33.89 28.87
C LYS A 126 -19.72 -33.03 30.14
N VAL A 127 -20.90 -32.74 30.69
CA VAL A 127 -21.04 -31.89 31.88
C VAL A 127 -20.30 -32.47 33.09
N ILE A 128 -20.36 -33.78 33.31
CA ILE A 128 -19.64 -34.47 34.38
C ILE A 128 -18.12 -34.27 34.20
N VAL A 129 -17.59 -34.54 33.01
CA VAL A 129 -16.15 -34.36 32.71
C VAL A 129 -15.71 -32.91 32.88
N THR A 130 -16.49 -31.95 32.38
CA THR A 130 -16.16 -30.52 32.50
C THR A 130 -16.18 -30.05 33.96
N LYS A 131 -17.03 -30.61 34.82
CA LYS A 131 -17.03 -30.31 36.26
C LYS A 131 -15.78 -30.85 36.96
N GLN A 132 -15.37 -32.07 36.62
CA GLN A 132 -14.22 -32.72 37.25
C GLN A 132 -12.87 -32.17 36.79
N ARG A 133 -12.81 -31.42 35.68
CA ARG A 133 -11.56 -30.92 35.07
C ARG A 133 -10.61 -30.25 36.06
N ARG A 134 -11.13 -29.49 37.05
CA ARG A 134 -10.30 -28.78 38.03
C ARG A 134 -9.56 -29.75 38.93
N GLU A 135 -10.24 -30.81 39.36
CA GLU A 135 -9.65 -31.86 40.19
C GLU A 135 -8.68 -32.72 39.38
N THR A 136 -9.00 -33.03 38.12
CA THR A 136 -8.09 -33.75 37.22
C THR A 136 -6.77 -33.00 37.03
N ASN A 137 -6.82 -31.68 36.80
CA ASN A 137 -5.62 -30.85 36.65
C ASN A 137 -4.77 -30.78 37.94
N LYS A 138 -5.36 -30.99 39.13
CA LYS A 138 -4.61 -31.06 40.40
C LYS A 138 -3.86 -32.39 40.54
N VAL A 139 -4.48 -33.49 40.11
CA VAL A 139 -3.91 -34.84 40.22
C VAL A 139 -2.82 -35.06 39.18
N ASN A 140 -3.00 -34.55 37.96
CA ASN A 140 -1.98 -34.62 36.91
C ASN A 140 -1.89 -33.27 36.16
N PRO A 141 -0.87 -32.44 36.43
CA PRO A 141 -0.73 -31.13 35.79
C PRO A 141 -0.40 -31.22 34.29
N SER A 142 0.07 -32.38 33.81
CA SER A 142 0.38 -32.61 32.39
C SER A 142 -0.87 -32.78 31.54
N VAL A 143 -2.02 -33.13 32.14
CA VAL A 143 -3.30 -33.29 31.45
C VAL A 143 -4.15 -32.03 31.63
N ARG A 144 -4.62 -31.44 30.53
CA ARG A 144 -5.51 -30.28 30.57
C ARG A 144 -6.75 -30.52 29.70
N ILE A 145 -7.92 -30.35 30.32
CA ILE A 145 -9.22 -30.52 29.66
C ILE A 145 -9.81 -29.15 29.35
N PHE A 146 -10.12 -28.91 28.07
CA PHE A 146 -10.71 -27.67 27.58
C PHE A 146 -12.05 -27.92 26.89
N ASP A 147 -12.90 -26.89 26.84
CA ASP A 147 -14.08 -26.92 25.98
C ASP A 147 -13.62 -26.81 24.52
N HIS A 148 -14.12 -27.71 23.67
CA HIS A 148 -13.97 -27.57 22.23
C HIS A 148 -14.85 -26.40 21.74
N LEU A 149 -14.20 -25.35 21.24
CA LEU A 149 -14.82 -24.13 20.72
C LEU A 149 -14.78 -24.11 19.20
N THR A 150 -15.79 -23.52 18.57
CA THR A 150 -15.75 -23.18 17.15
C THR A 150 -14.62 -22.17 16.87
N PRO A 151 -14.06 -22.10 15.65
CA PRO A 151 -13.00 -21.13 15.32
C PRO A 151 -13.35 -19.69 15.71
N LYS A 152 -14.60 -19.28 15.44
CA LYS A 152 -15.15 -17.99 15.90
C LYS A 152 -15.03 -17.80 17.41
N ASN A 153 -15.44 -18.78 18.21
CA ASN A 153 -15.40 -18.66 19.67
C ASN A 153 -13.97 -18.77 20.23
N GLN A 154 -13.05 -19.42 19.50
CA GLN A 154 -11.61 -19.39 19.84
C GLN A 154 -11.03 -17.98 19.68
N GLN A 155 -11.36 -17.30 18.57
CA GLN A 155 -10.97 -15.92 18.34
C GLN A 155 -11.56 -14.99 19.41
N ILE A 156 -12.85 -15.13 19.72
CA ILE A 156 -13.49 -14.38 20.81
C ILE A 156 -12.80 -14.63 22.15
N LEU A 157 -12.43 -15.88 22.46
CA LEU A 157 -11.73 -16.20 23.70
C LEU A 157 -10.35 -15.53 23.78
N PHE A 158 -9.61 -15.53 22.67
CA PHE A 158 -8.31 -14.87 22.59
C PHE A 158 -8.43 -13.38 22.86
N GLU A 159 -9.34 -12.70 22.14
CA GLU A 159 -9.59 -11.27 22.30
C GLU A 159 -10.14 -10.92 23.69
N ALA A 160 -11.06 -11.72 24.22
CA ALA A 160 -11.62 -11.52 25.55
C ALA A 160 -10.55 -11.65 26.65
N LYS A 161 -9.53 -12.50 26.50
CA LYS A 161 -8.40 -12.57 27.44
C LYS A 161 -7.55 -11.30 27.38
N GLY A 162 -7.27 -10.78 26.19
CA GLY A 162 -6.58 -9.50 26.03
C GLY A 162 -7.40 -8.33 26.59
N PHE A 163 -8.72 -8.33 26.35
CA PHE A 163 -9.65 -7.35 26.90
C PHE A 163 -9.70 -7.40 28.43
N LYS A 164 -9.69 -8.61 29.02
CA LYS A 164 -9.65 -8.81 30.47
C LYS A 164 -8.45 -8.11 31.10
N ALA A 165 -7.26 -8.26 30.50
CA ALA A 165 -6.03 -7.66 31.01
C ALA A 165 -6.03 -6.13 30.89
N ARG A 166 -6.65 -5.59 29.85
CA ARG A 166 -6.71 -4.13 29.59
C ARG A 166 -7.78 -3.39 30.41
N ASN A 167 -8.85 -4.07 30.81
CA ASN A 167 -10.03 -3.45 31.42
C ASN A 167 -10.32 -3.98 32.85
N ASP A 168 -9.31 -4.56 33.50
CA ASP A 168 -9.36 -5.04 34.89
C ASP A 168 -10.52 -6.00 35.20
N TYR A 169 -10.82 -6.91 34.27
CA TYR A 169 -11.76 -7.99 34.56
C TYR A 169 -11.08 -9.08 35.38
N GLN A 170 -11.74 -9.54 36.44
CA GLN A 170 -11.21 -10.60 37.29
C GLN A 170 -11.21 -11.96 36.60
N TYR A 171 -12.23 -12.28 35.78
CA TYR A 171 -12.34 -13.60 35.14
C TYR A 171 -12.71 -13.55 33.66
N CYS A 172 -12.10 -14.45 32.90
CA CYS A 172 -12.52 -14.85 31.55
C CYS A 172 -12.65 -16.38 31.55
N SER A 173 -13.82 -16.90 31.19
CA SER A 173 -14.10 -18.33 31.30
C SER A 173 -14.92 -18.84 30.12
N THR A 174 -14.79 -20.14 29.86
CA THR A 174 -15.61 -20.85 28.88
C THR A 174 -16.61 -21.75 29.61
N LYS A 175 -17.86 -21.71 29.14
CA LYS A 175 -18.93 -22.58 29.61
C LYS A 175 -19.86 -22.90 28.46
N ASN A 176 -20.18 -24.17 28.24
CA ASN A 176 -21.09 -24.63 27.19
C ASN A 176 -20.67 -24.13 25.79
N SER A 177 -19.36 -24.15 25.51
CA SER A 177 -18.78 -23.68 24.25
C SER A 177 -19.01 -22.18 23.95
N ALA A 178 -19.35 -21.36 24.96
CA ALA A 178 -19.44 -19.91 24.87
C ALA A 178 -18.42 -19.23 25.81
N VAL A 179 -18.05 -17.99 25.49
CA VAL A 179 -17.07 -17.19 26.23
C VAL A 179 -17.79 -16.20 27.14
N TYR A 180 -17.29 -16.07 28.38
CA TYR A 180 -17.84 -15.19 29.39
C TYR A 180 -16.75 -14.34 30.04
N LEU A 181 -17.06 -13.06 30.26
CA LEU A 181 -16.25 -12.13 31.04
C LEU A 181 -16.96 -11.77 32.35
N ARG A 182 -16.20 -11.61 33.43
CA ARG A 182 -16.73 -11.17 34.72
C ARG A 182 -15.78 -10.17 35.36
N LYS A 183 -16.30 -8.99 35.69
CA LYS A 183 -15.50 -7.88 36.23
C LYS A 183 -15.02 -8.16 37.65
N TYR A 184 -15.93 -8.55 38.54
CA TYR A 184 -15.64 -8.92 39.94
C TYR A 184 -16.31 -10.24 40.31
N ALA A 185 -15.84 -10.94 41.35
CA ALA A 185 -16.37 -12.23 41.79
C ALA A 185 -17.89 -12.24 41.99
N ASN A 186 -18.42 -11.16 42.56
CA ASN A 186 -19.84 -10.99 42.89
C ASN A 186 -20.70 -10.51 41.71
N PHE A 187 -20.09 -10.11 40.59
CA PHE A 187 -20.81 -9.61 39.43
C PHE A 187 -21.27 -10.75 38.52
N ARG A 188 -22.36 -10.50 37.78
CA ARG A 188 -22.86 -11.41 36.75
C ARG A 188 -21.81 -11.59 35.65
N ALA A 189 -21.64 -12.83 35.20
CA ALA A 189 -20.84 -13.13 34.03
C ALA A 189 -21.57 -12.68 32.75
N ILE A 190 -20.89 -11.89 31.93
CA ILE A 190 -21.37 -11.36 30.66
C ILE A 190 -20.95 -12.33 29.55
N ARG A 191 -21.93 -12.80 28.76
CA ARG A 191 -21.65 -13.64 27.59
C ARG A 191 -21.20 -12.77 26.42
N ILE A 192 -20.14 -13.20 25.74
CA ILE A 192 -19.62 -12.55 24.54
C ILE A 192 -19.97 -13.43 23.34
N ASN A 193 -20.80 -12.92 22.43
CA ASN A 193 -21.24 -13.63 21.24
C ASN A 193 -20.47 -13.18 19.99
N GLU A 194 -20.10 -11.90 19.94
CA GLU A 194 -19.36 -11.29 18.84
C GLU A 194 -18.16 -10.49 19.36
N LEU A 195 -17.17 -10.25 18.49
CA LEU A 195 -16.03 -9.38 18.80
C LEU A 195 -16.48 -7.95 19.13
N HIS A 196 -17.54 -7.48 18.47
CA HIS A 196 -18.09 -6.14 18.68
C HIS A 196 -18.72 -5.95 20.08
N ASP A 197 -19.11 -7.03 20.76
CA ASP A 197 -19.60 -6.95 22.15
C ASP A 197 -18.51 -6.41 23.08
N LEU A 198 -17.23 -6.69 22.82
CA LEU A 198 -16.11 -6.17 23.61
C LEU A 198 -15.97 -4.65 23.46
N LEU A 199 -16.22 -4.11 22.26
CA LEU A 199 -16.20 -2.66 22.01
C LEU A 199 -17.36 -1.96 22.74
N ARG A 200 -18.54 -2.58 22.75
CA ARG A 200 -19.70 -2.06 23.50
C ARG A 200 -19.44 -2.00 25.00
N LEU A 201 -18.75 -3.00 25.55
CA LEU A 201 -18.35 -3.04 26.96
C LEU A 201 -17.29 -2.00 27.33
N GLN A 202 -16.53 -1.50 26.37
CA GLN A 202 -15.57 -0.41 26.58
C GLN A 202 -16.27 0.95 26.64
N ASN A 203 -17.35 1.12 25.87
CA ASN A 203 -18.01 2.42 25.68
C ASN A 203 -19.20 2.66 26.62
N SER A 204 -19.67 1.66 27.38
CA SER A 204 -20.82 1.83 28.28
C SER A 204 -20.87 0.75 29.38
N ASN A 205 -21.49 1.12 30.51
CA ASN A 205 -22.00 0.24 31.59
C ASN A 205 -23.09 -0.74 31.06
N TYR A 206 -22.76 -1.55 30.06
CA TYR A 206 -23.70 -2.40 29.35
C TYR A 206 -23.73 -3.80 29.96
N VAL A 207 -24.93 -4.25 30.36
CA VAL A 207 -25.22 -5.64 30.73
C VAL A 207 -25.97 -6.29 29.56
N PRO A 208 -25.34 -7.21 28.79
CA PRO A 208 -26.04 -7.89 27.71
C PRO A 208 -27.12 -8.84 28.24
N SER A 209 -28.26 -8.84 27.56
CA SER A 209 -29.45 -9.63 27.86
C SER A 209 -29.17 -11.14 27.88
N SER A 210 -29.88 -11.81 28.79
CA SER A 210 -29.84 -13.24 29.13
C SER A 210 -30.02 -14.19 27.95
#